data_AF-A0A9P4TLW1-F1
#
_entry.id   AF-A0A9P4TLW1-F1
#
_cell.length_a   1.000
_cell.length_b   1.000
_cell.length_c   1.000
_cell.angle_alpha   90.00
_cell.angle_beta   90.00
_cell.angle_gamma   90.00
#
_symmetry.space_group_name_H-M   'P 1'
#
loop_
_entity.id
_entity.type
_entity.pdbx_description
1 polymer ?
#
loop_
_entity_poly.entity_id
_entity_poly.type
_entity_poly.pdbx_seq_one_letter_code
_entity_poly.pdbx_strand_id
1 'polypeptide(L)'
;MTCGLAGAGKTTLVRSIISRYPEFQRISIDAIIASTHGLYGIDYPASSSIYDQYSSEADAIYLDTFRKLLAEGKDIAFERSCYAKEDRDEWRKVAEEGGGFISRVGNL
;
A
#
# COMPACT_ATOMS: atom_id res chain seq x y z
N MET A 1 -1.70 6.55 -5.46
CA MET A 1 -0.77 5.39 -5.42
C MET A 1 0.68 5.84 -5.46
N THR A 2 1.51 5.34 -4.55
CA THR A 2 2.98 5.50 -4.59
C THR A 2 3.62 4.44 -5.48
N CYS A 3 4.80 4.75 -6.01
CA CYS A 3 5.64 3.81 -6.77
C CYS A 3 7.11 4.21 -6.57
N GLY A 4 8.01 3.23 -6.44
CA GLY A 4 9.45 3.50 -6.35
C GLY A 4 10.19 2.61 -5.36
N LEU A 5 11.51 2.62 -5.40
CA LEU A 5 12.39 1.81 -4.55
C LEU A 5 12.27 2.16 -3.06
N ALA A 6 12.68 1.24 -2.19
CA ALA A 6 12.86 1.52 -0.77
C ALA A 6 13.79 2.73 -0.57
N GLY A 7 13.48 3.59 0.40
CA GLY A 7 14.24 4.82 0.64
C GLY A 7 13.91 6.01 -0.27
N ALA A 8 13.08 5.85 -1.32
CA ALA A 8 12.72 6.94 -2.24
C ALA A 8 11.76 8.01 -1.67
N GLY A 9 11.54 8.06 -0.35
CA GLY A 9 10.69 9.06 0.30
C GLY A 9 9.17 8.86 0.15
N LYS A 10 8.70 7.71 -0.37
CA LYS A 10 7.26 7.40 -0.54
C LYS A 10 6.44 7.62 0.73
N THR A 11 6.92 7.09 1.85
CA THR A 11 6.27 7.24 3.16
C THR A 11 6.26 8.69 3.63
N THR A 12 7.32 9.45 3.37
CA THR A 12 7.37 10.89 3.67
C THR A 12 6.31 11.65 2.87
N LEU A 13 6.20 11.36 1.57
CA LEU A 13 5.20 11.96 0.69
C LEU A 13 3.77 11.63 1.13
N VAL A 14 3.49 10.36 1.43
CA VAL A 14 2.18 9.92 1.93
C VAL A 14 1.83 10.60 3.25
N ARG A 15 2.77 10.68 4.20
CA ARG A 15 2.57 11.42 5.45
C ARG A 15 2.27 12.90 5.21
N SER A 16 2.93 13.53 4.23
CA SER A 16 2.63 14.92 3.84
C SER A 16 1.23 15.06 3.25
N ILE A 17 0.78 14.11 2.41
CA ILE A 17 -0.57 14.10 1.84
C ILE A 17 -1.60 14.00 2.96
N ILE A 18 -1.45 13.04 3.89
CA ILE A 18 -2.39 12.84 5.00
C ILE A 18 -2.41 14.04 5.94
N SER A 19 -1.27 14.66 6.20
CA SER A 19 -1.19 15.89 7.00
C SER A 19 -1.95 17.05 6.34
N ARG A 20 -1.92 17.13 5.01
CA ARG A 20 -2.60 18.17 4.22
C ARG A 20 -4.08 17.87 4.00
N TYR A 21 -4.42 16.59 3.84
CA TYR A 21 -5.73 16.05 3.47
C TYR A 21 -6.09 14.93 4.45
N PRO A 22 -6.51 15.26 5.68
CA PRO A 22 -6.77 14.28 6.74
C PRO A 22 -7.95 13.33 6.44
N GLU A 23 -8.77 13.64 5.44
CA GLU A 23 -9.82 12.78 4.91
C GLU A 23 -9.28 11.53 4.20
N PHE A 24 -8.05 11.59 3.68
CA PHE A 24 -7.42 10.46 3.00
C PHE A 24 -7.14 9.30 3.97
N GLN A 25 -7.68 8.14 3.64
CA GLN A 25 -7.43 6.90 4.36
C GLN A 25 -6.14 6.28 3.85
N ARG A 26 -5.16 6.10 4.74
CA ARG A 26 -3.88 5.47 4.42
C ARG A 26 -3.99 3.96 4.49
N ILE A 27 -3.52 3.28 3.46
CA ILE A 27 -3.27 1.85 3.47
C ILE A 27 -1.81 1.60 3.08
N SER A 28 -1.08 0.85 3.92
CA SER A 28 0.35 0.58 3.74
C SER A 28 0.64 -0.89 3.98
N ILE A 29 1.21 -1.56 2.97
CA ILE A 29 1.55 -2.99 3.07
C ILE A 29 2.57 -3.23 4.18
N ASP A 30 3.58 -2.36 4.29
CA ASP A 30 4.60 -2.43 5.33
C ASP A 30 4.00 -2.21 6.73
N ALA A 31 3.01 -1.30 6.84
CA ALA A 31 2.32 -1.08 8.12
C ALA A 31 1.46 -2.26 8.54
N ILE A 32 0.82 -2.95 7.59
CA ILE A 32 0.06 -4.18 7.85
C ILE A 32 1.02 -5.26 8.39
N ILE A 33 2.12 -5.54 7.68
CA ILE A 33 3.13 -6.51 8.13
C ILE A 33 3.65 -6.15 9.51
N ALA A 34 4.04 -4.88 9.72
CA ALA A 34 4.55 -4.42 11.01
C ALA A 34 3.52 -4.57 12.15
N SER A 35 2.24 -4.34 11.88
CA SER A 35 1.19 -4.47 12.90
C SER A 35 0.81 -5.92 13.21
N THR A 36 0.94 -6.83 12.24
CA THR A 36 0.55 -8.24 12.40
C THR A 36 1.70 -9.09 12.92
N HIS A 37 2.92 -8.86 12.41
CA HIS A 37 4.08 -9.74 12.61
C HIS A 37 5.32 -9.02 13.18
N GLY A 38 5.30 -7.69 13.27
CA GLY A 38 6.44 -6.89 13.70
C GLY A 38 7.43 -6.57 12.56
N LEU A 39 8.61 -6.10 12.92
CA LEU A 39 9.63 -5.60 11.99
C LEU A 39 10.61 -6.71 11.56
N TYR A 40 10.89 -6.77 10.25
CA TYR A 40 11.82 -7.71 9.64
C TYR A 40 13.22 -7.64 10.27
N GLY A 41 13.74 -8.78 10.72
CA GLY A 41 15.06 -8.88 11.35
C GLY A 41 15.12 -8.32 12.78
N ILE A 42 14.00 -7.84 13.33
CA ILE A 42 13.89 -7.38 14.73
C ILE A 42 12.94 -8.31 15.49
N ASP A 43 11.67 -8.37 15.05
CA ASP A 43 10.62 -9.13 15.74
C ASP A 43 10.46 -10.54 15.14
N TYR A 44 10.86 -10.73 13.87
CA TYR A 44 10.92 -12.04 13.22
C TYR A 44 12.21 -12.21 12.41
N PRO A 45 12.67 -13.46 12.16
CA PRO A 45 13.93 -13.71 11.48
C PRO A 45 14.00 -13.06 10.10
N ALA A 46 15.19 -12.61 9.73
CA ALA A 46 15.50 -12.10 8.39
C ALA A 46 15.54 -13.25 7.36
N SER A 47 14.40 -13.90 7.16
CA SER A 47 14.19 -15.03 6.26
C SER A 47 13.26 -14.63 5.12
N SER A 48 13.69 -14.90 3.89
CA SER A 48 12.85 -14.65 2.70
C SER A 48 11.57 -15.47 2.73
N SER A 49 11.61 -16.74 3.18
CA SER A 49 10.42 -17.59 3.20
C SER A 49 9.35 -17.09 4.18
N ILE A 50 9.78 -16.56 5.33
CA ILE A 50 8.87 -15.96 6.32
C ILE A 50 8.33 -14.64 5.78
N TYR A 51 9.20 -13.81 5.19
CA TYR A 51 8.79 -12.55 4.59
C TYR A 51 7.79 -12.74 3.45
N ASP A 52 7.97 -13.74 2.59
CA ASP A 52 7.06 -14.05 1.48
C ASP A 52 5.69 -14.51 2.00
N GLN A 53 5.66 -15.31 3.07
CA GLN A 53 4.43 -15.71 3.73
C GLN A 53 3.68 -14.50 4.29
N TYR A 54 4.37 -13.64 5.06
CA TYR A 54 3.77 -12.46 5.66
C TYR A 54 3.33 -11.42 4.63
N SER A 55 4.07 -11.30 3.53
CA SER A 55 3.69 -10.46 2.40
C SER A 55 2.39 -10.95 1.75
N SER A 56 2.26 -12.28 1.56
CA SER A 56 1.04 -12.88 1.00
C SER A 56 -0.18 -12.66 1.88
N GLU A 57 -0.03 -12.81 3.20
CA GLU A 57 -1.09 -12.51 4.17
C GLU A 57 -1.46 -11.02 4.17
N ALA A 58 -0.46 -10.14 4.14
CA ALA A 58 -0.66 -8.70 4.09
C ALA A 58 -1.33 -8.26 2.78
N ASP A 59 -1.03 -8.88 1.64
CA ASP A 59 -1.67 -8.58 0.36
C ASP A 59 -3.18 -8.87 0.40
N ALA A 60 -3.59 -9.96 1.05
CA ALA A 60 -5.01 -10.28 1.24
C ALA A 60 -5.72 -9.21 2.10
N ILE A 61 -5.11 -8.82 3.22
CA ILE A 61 -5.64 -7.76 4.10
C ILE A 61 -5.70 -6.42 3.37
N TYR A 62 -4.66 -6.10 2.60
CA TYR A 62 -4.56 -4.87 1.83
C TYR A 62 -5.66 -4.79 0.78
N LEU A 63 -5.88 -5.87 0.02
CA LEU A 63 -6.92 -5.94 -1.00
C LEU A 63 -8.33 -5.80 -0.41
N ASP A 64 -8.62 -6.49 0.70
CA ASP A 64 -9.91 -6.39 1.37
C ASP A 64 -10.17 -4.97 1.90
N THR A 65 -9.17 -4.39 2.56
CA THR A 65 -9.22 -3.01 3.06
C THR A 65 -9.42 -2.01 1.93
N PHE A 66 -8.70 -2.18 0.81
CA PHE A 66 -8.82 -1.32 -0.35
C PHE A 66 -10.23 -1.36 -0.95
N ARG A 67 -10.78 -2.57 -1.15
CA ARG A 67 -12.14 -2.75 -1.68
C ARG A 67 -13.20 -2.16 -0.76
N LYS A 68 -13.05 -2.34 0.56
CA LYS A 68 -13.95 -1.75 1.55
C LYS A 68 -13.94 -0.21 1.46
N LEU A 69 -12.76 0.40 1.44
CA LEU A 69 -12.63 1.86 1.36
C LEU A 69 -13.19 2.42 0.03
N LEU A 70 -13.01 1.71 -1.08
CA LEU A 70 -13.61 2.06 -2.36
C LEU A 70 -15.14 2.01 -2.31
N ALA A 71 -15.70 0.93 -1.76
CA ALA A 71 -17.16 0.79 -1.61
C ALA A 71 -17.78 1.86 -0.71
N GLU A 72 -17.01 2.35 0.27
CA GLU A 72 -17.38 3.47 1.14
C GLU A 72 -17.16 4.86 0.49
N GLY A 73 -16.62 4.92 -0.74
CA GLY A 73 -16.35 6.16 -1.46
C GLY A 73 -15.26 7.03 -0.82
N LYS A 74 -14.28 6.42 -0.14
CA LYS A 74 -13.19 7.13 0.54
C LYS A 74 -12.07 7.51 -0.43
N ASP A 75 -11.42 8.64 -0.16
CA ASP A 75 -10.12 8.97 -0.74
C ASP A 75 -9.02 8.13 -0.08
N ILE A 76 -8.15 7.52 -0.88
CA ILE A 76 -7.20 6.50 -0.39
C ILE A 76 -5.76 6.90 -0.71
N ALA A 77 -4.96 7.09 0.33
CA ALA A 77 -3.51 7.18 0.22
C ALA A 77 -2.92 5.77 0.10
N PHE A 78 -2.94 5.26 -1.13
CA PHE A 78 -2.45 3.92 -1.49
C PHE A 78 -0.92 3.87 -1.46
N GLU A 79 -0.36 3.25 -0.42
CA GLU A 79 1.08 3.14 -0.18
C GLU A 79 1.56 1.69 -0.28
N ARG A 80 2.27 1.39 -1.37
CA ARG A 80 3.06 0.16 -1.54
C ARG A 80 4.13 0.40 -2.61
N SER A 81 5.03 -0.57 -2.78
CA SER A 81 6.18 -0.45 -3.67
C SER A 81 5.79 -0.29 -5.14
N CYS A 82 4.77 -1.03 -5.60
CA CYS A 82 4.24 -0.97 -6.98
C CYS A 82 5.33 -1.01 -8.06
N TYR A 83 6.39 -1.80 -7.84
CA TYR A 83 7.57 -1.80 -8.69
C TYR A 83 7.27 -2.32 -10.10
N ALA A 84 6.56 -3.45 -10.19
CA ALA A 84 6.15 -4.06 -11.46
C ALA A 84 5.03 -3.25 -12.14
N LYS A 85 5.03 -3.21 -13.48
CA LYS A 85 3.98 -2.51 -14.24
C LYS A 85 2.66 -3.26 -14.15
N GLU A 86 2.74 -4.57 -14.22
CA GLU A 86 1.64 -5.52 -14.17
C GLU A 86 0.85 -5.32 -12.89
N ASP A 87 1.56 -5.27 -11.76
CA ASP A 87 1.01 -4.97 -10.44
C ASP A 87 0.25 -3.62 -10.43
N ARG A 88 0.82 -2.55 -11.01
CA ARG A 88 0.11 -1.26 -11.12
C ARG A 88 -1.15 -1.31 -11.97
N ASP A 89 -1.13 -2.11 -13.04
CA ASP A 89 -2.26 -2.25 -13.95
C ASP A 89 -3.37 -3.09 -13.29
N GLU A 90 -3.02 -4.10 -12.51
CA GLU A 90 -3.96 -4.88 -11.68
C GLU A 90 -4.68 -4.00 -10.65
N TRP A 91 -3.96 -3.20 -9.86
CA TRP A 91 -4.60 -2.33 -8.87
C TRP A 91 -5.44 -1.23 -9.49
N ARG A 92 -5.05 -0.72 -10.67
CA ARG A 92 -5.87 0.20 -11.45
C ARG A 92 -7.20 -0.46 -11.83
N LYS A 93 -7.15 -1.68 -12.35
CA LYS A 93 -8.34 -2.44 -12.73
C LYS A 93 -9.27 -2.66 -11.53
N VAL A 94 -8.74 -3.05 -10.38
CA VAL A 94 -9.53 -3.21 -9.14
C VAL A 94 -10.21 -1.90 -8.73
N ALA A 95 -9.51 -0.77 -8.85
CA ALA A 95 -10.09 0.53 -8.55
C ALA A 95 -11.22 0.91 -9.51
N GLU A 96 -10.99 0.75 -10.82
CA GLU A 96 -11.96 1.07 -11.87
C GLU A 96 -13.21 0.19 -11.77
N GLU A 97 -13.06 -1.11 -11.50
CA GLU A 97 -14.17 -2.04 -11.21
C GLU A 97 -14.96 -1.63 -9.96
N GLY A 98 -14.30 -1.02 -8.98
CA GLY A 98 -14.92 -0.45 -7.77
C GLY A 98 -15.49 0.95 -7.94
N GLY A 99 -15.47 1.52 -9.15
CA GLY A 99 -15.96 2.89 -9.42
C GLY A 99 -15.01 4.01 -9.02
N GLY A 100 -13.78 3.69 -8.63
CA GLY A 100 -12.71 4.64 -8.33
C GLY A 100 -11.76 4.88 -9.50
N PHE A 101 -10.88 5.87 -9.36
CA PHE A 101 -9.78 6.10 -10.29
C PHE A 101 -8.46 6.21 -9.51
N ILE A 102 -7.36 5.71 -10.09
CA ILE A 102 -6.04 5.80 -9.48
C ILE A 102 -5.20 6.88 -10.16
N SER A 103 -4.81 7.88 -9.37
CA SER A 103 -3.72 8.81 -9.71
C SER A 103 -2.39 8.34 -9.11
N ARG A 104 -1.31 8.50 -9.89
CA ARG A 104 0.05 8.28 -9.41
C ARG A 104 0.58 9.56 -8.79
N VAL A 105 1.20 9.43 -7.63
CA VAL A 105 1.90 10.55 -6.98
C VAL A 105 3.35 10.10 -6.82
N GLY A 106 4.19 10.50 -7.77
CA GLY A 106 5.58 10.04 -7.88
C GLY A 106 6.08 9.98 -9.32
N ASN A 107 6.50 11.14 -9.84
CA ASN A 107 7.57 11.42 -10.80
C ASN A 107 7.45 12.92 -11.18
N LEU A 108 8.39 13.73 -10.68
CA LEU A 108 9.07 14.71 -11.55
C LEU A 108 10.10 13.92 -12.37
#